data_AF-A0A1Q2U1A0-F1
#
_entry.id   AF-A0A1Q2U1A0-F1
#
_cell.length_a   1.000
_cell.length_b   1.000
_cell.length_c   1.000
_cell.angle_alpha   90.00
_cell.angle_beta   90.00
_cell.angle_gamma   90.00
#
_symmetry.space_group_name_H-M   'P 1'
#
loop_
_entity.id
_entity.type
_entity.pdbx_description
1 polymer ?
#
loop_
_entity_poly.entity_id
_entity_poly.type
_entity_poly.pdbx_seq_one_letter_code
_entity_poly.pdbx_strand_id
1 'polypeptide(L)'
;MTASHSPKSAKSWSIWTIFGSTFLTIFIAEMGDKTQLATLLISAQAASPWVVFLGAALALIATSLLGVIIGYWLARKLAPDVLDMVVGVLLLVIAGLLIVDMLAP
;
A
#
# COMPACT_ATOMS: atom_id res chain seq x y z
N MET A 1 -43.13 15.20 10.31
CA MET A 1 -41.71 15.44 10.67
C MET A 1 -40.83 14.70 9.68
N THR A 2 -40.62 15.27 8.48
CA THR A 2 -39.82 14.65 7.40
C THR A 2 -38.43 15.29 7.38
N ALA A 3 -37.42 14.56 7.85
CA ALA A 3 -36.04 15.02 7.83
C ALA A 3 -35.56 15.17 6.37
N SER A 4 -35.27 16.40 5.95
CA SER A 4 -34.62 16.71 4.69
C SER A 4 -33.16 16.26 4.76
N HIS A 5 -32.84 15.09 4.21
CA HIS A 5 -31.46 14.67 4.01
C HIS A 5 -30.88 15.39 2.79
N SER A 6 -30.21 16.50 3.04
CA SER A 6 -29.46 17.26 2.04
C SER A 6 -28.31 16.39 1.51
N PRO A 7 -28.16 16.18 0.18
CA PRO A 7 -27.05 15.43 -0.36
C PRO A 7 -25.74 16.18 -0.07
N LYS A 8 -24.80 15.52 0.61
CA LYS A 8 -23.46 16.07 0.86
C LYS A 8 -22.77 16.30 -0.49
N SER A 9 -22.48 17.55 -0.81
CA SER A 9 -21.71 17.97 -1.99
C SER A 9 -20.39 17.21 -2.05
N ALA A 10 -20.22 16.33 -3.03
CA ALA A 10 -18.97 15.63 -3.29
C ALA A 10 -17.88 16.68 -3.59
N LYS A 11 -16.87 16.79 -2.72
CA LYS A 11 -15.76 17.72 -2.91
C LYS A 11 -14.95 17.25 -4.12
N SER A 12 -14.95 18.04 -5.20
CA SER A 12 -14.13 17.81 -6.40
C SER A 12 -12.67 18.15 -6.08
N TRP A 13 -11.91 17.16 -5.61
CA TRP A 13 -10.47 17.32 -5.40
C TRP A 13 -9.74 17.39 -6.74
N SER A 14 -8.74 18.27 -6.83
CA SER A 14 -7.86 18.34 -8.00
C SER A 14 -7.00 17.07 -8.07
N ILE A 15 -6.78 16.56 -9.29
CA ILE A 15 -5.91 15.40 -9.56
C ILE A 15 -4.54 15.57 -8.93
N TRP A 16 -4.00 16.79 -8.98
CA TRP A 16 -2.71 17.13 -8.36
C TRP A 16 -2.71 16.92 -6.85
N THR A 17 -3.85 17.17 -6.20
CA THR A 17 -4.00 16.98 -4.76
C THR A 17 -4.13 15.50 -4.41
N ILE A 18 -4.84 14.72 -5.23
CA ILE A 18 -4.93 13.26 -5.07
C ILE A 18 -3.56 12.62 -5.25
N PHE A 19 -2.84 13.01 -6.31
CA PHE A 19 -1.48 12.53 -6.56
C PHE A 19 -0.53 12.91 -5.42
N GLY A 20 -0.48 14.18 -5.04
CA GLY A 20 0.42 14.66 -3.98
C GLY A 20 0.14 14.03 -2.62
N SER A 21 -1.13 13.89 -2.23
CA SER A 21 -1.50 13.23 -0.97
C SER A 21 -1.15 11.75 -0.98
N THR A 22 -1.52 11.03 -2.04
CA THR A 22 -1.23 9.58 -2.15
C THR A 22 0.27 9.32 -2.16
N PHE A 23 1.04 10.09 -2.95
CA PHE A 23 2.49 9.98 -3.00
C PHE A 23 3.12 10.21 -1.62
N LEU A 24 2.75 11.31 -0.94
CA LEU A 24 3.34 11.64 0.36
C LEU A 24 2.98 10.60 1.43
N THR A 25 1.72 10.13 1.46
CA THR A 25 1.27 9.11 2.40
C THR A 25 2.03 7.80 2.20
N ILE A 26 2.15 7.31 0.97
CA ILE A 26 2.87 6.06 0.68
C ILE A 26 4.36 6.24 0.94
N PHE A 27 4.95 7.36 0.51
CA PHE A 27 6.37 7.65 0.72
C PHE A 27 6.75 7.61 2.20
N ILE A 28 5.98 8.27 3.06
CA ILE A 28 6.22 8.24 4.52
C ILE A 28 5.97 6.85 5.08
N ALA A 29 4.95 6.13 4.61
CA ALA A 29 4.63 4.79 5.09
C ALA A 29 5.72 3.75 4.73
N GLU A 30 6.39 3.90 3.59
CA GLU A 30 7.43 2.97 3.12
C GLU A 30 8.85 3.38 3.53
N MET A 31 9.07 4.62 3.98
CA MET A 31 10.40 5.11 4.39
C MET A 31 11.03 4.23 5.48
N GLY A 32 12.16 3.61 5.15
CA GLY A 32 12.91 2.74 6.06
C GLY A 32 12.45 1.28 6.07
N ASP A 33 11.62 0.85 5.12
CA ASP A 33 11.27 -0.55 4.98
C ASP A 33 12.49 -1.42 4.61
N LYS A 34 12.41 -2.71 4.98
CA LYS A 34 13.42 -3.73 4.68
C LYS A 34 13.71 -3.82 3.19
N THR A 35 12.72 -3.59 2.33
CA THR A 35 12.91 -3.56 0.86
C THR A 35 13.79 -2.39 0.41
N GLN A 36 13.70 -1.22 1.06
CA GLN A 36 14.55 -0.07 0.75
C GLN A 36 15.99 -0.32 1.18
N LEU A 37 16.21 -0.90 2.36
CA LEU A 37 17.55 -1.29 2.83
C LEU A 37 18.17 -2.37 1.93
N ALA A 38 17.39 -3.37 1.53
CA ALA A 38 17.86 -4.39 0.58
C ALA A 38 18.26 -3.77 -0.77
N THR A 39 17.44 -2.86 -1.30
CA THR A 39 17.74 -2.14 -2.55
C THR A 39 19.01 -1.30 -2.43
N LEU A 40 19.20 -0.62 -1.29
CA LEU A 40 20.40 0.16 -1.02
C LEU A 40 21.65 -0.74 -0.95
N LEU A 41 21.58 -1.89 -0.28
CA LEU A 41 22.67 -2.86 -0.18
C LEU A 41 23.04 -3.45 -1.54
N ILE A 42 22.04 -3.77 -2.38
CA ILE A 42 22.24 -4.23 -3.75
C ILE A 42 22.86 -3.12 -4.60
N SER A 43 22.38 -1.88 -4.45
CA SER A 43 22.92 -0.71 -5.16
C SER A 43 24.36 -0.40 -4.75
N ALA A 44 24.73 -0.63 -3.49
CA ALA A 44 26.09 -0.40 -2.99
C ALA A 44 27.11 -1.40 -3.57
N GLN A 45 26.67 -2.60 -3.96
CA GLN A 45 27.51 -3.64 -4.58
C GLN A 45 27.42 -3.66 -6.10
N ALA A 46 26.45 -2.95 -6.69
CA ALA A 46 26.25 -2.94 -8.13
C ALA A 46 27.27 -2.04 -8.85
N ALA A 47 27.83 -2.55 -9.95
CA ALA A 47 28.69 -1.77 -10.84
C ALA A 47 27.94 -0.57 -11.50
N SER A 48 26.60 -0.64 -11.58
CA SER A 48 25.75 0.44 -12.08
C SER A 48 24.53 0.65 -11.18
N PRO A 49 24.56 1.65 -10.28
CA PRO A 49 23.44 1.98 -9.38
C PRO A 49 22.13 2.32 -10.12
N TRP A 50 22.22 2.88 -11.32
CA TRP A 50 21.07 3.24 -12.15
C TRP A 50 20.25 2.02 -12.59
N VAL A 51 20.90 0.88 -12.83
CA VAL A 51 20.22 -0.36 -13.20
C VAL A 51 19.43 -0.91 -12.02
N VAL A 52 19.99 -0.85 -10.81
CA VAL A 52 19.30 -1.25 -9.57
C VAL A 52 18.11 -0.35 -9.30
N PHE A 53 18.27 0.98 -9.46
CA PHE A 53 17.18 1.93 -9.34
C PHE A 53 16.03 1.61 -10.30
N LEU A 54 16.32 1.43 -11.59
CA LEU A 54 15.30 1.10 -12.58
C LEU A 54 14.62 -0.25 -12.30
N GLY A 55 15.39 -1.26 -11.91
CA GLY A 55 14.85 -2.57 -11.53
C GLY A 55 13.91 -2.48 -10.34
N ALA A 56 14.32 -1.81 -9.27
CA ALA A 56 13.49 -1.62 -8.06
C ALA A 56 12.24 -0.77 -8.36
N ALA A 57 12.37 0.31 -9.14
CA ALA A 57 11.25 1.15 -9.53
C ALA A 57 10.22 0.37 -10.38
N LEU A 58 10.68 -0.41 -11.35
CA LEU A 58 9.81 -1.26 -12.16
C LEU A 58 9.14 -2.36 -11.33
N ALA A 59 9.88 -2.97 -10.41
CA ALA A 59 9.33 -3.96 -9.49
C ALA A 59 8.20 -3.35 -8.65
N LEU A 60 8.43 -2.18 -8.04
CA LEU A 60 7.43 -1.48 -7.24
C LEU A 60 6.17 -1.16 -8.06
N ILE A 61 6.34 -0.55 -9.24
CA ILE A 61 5.21 -0.23 -10.14
C ILE A 61 4.43 -1.49 -10.50
N ALA A 62 5.13 -2.57 -10.86
CA ALA A 62 4.51 -3.84 -11.22
C ALA A 62 3.72 -4.44 -10.04
N THR A 63 4.31 -4.50 -8.85
CA THR A 63 3.66 -5.05 -7.66
C THR A 63 2.46 -4.21 -7.23
N SER A 64 2.57 -2.88 -7.26
CA SER A 64 1.45 -1.99 -6.93
C SER A 64 0.32 -2.12 -7.95
N LEU A 65 0.64 -2.18 -9.24
CA LEU A 65 -0.37 -2.35 -10.29
C LEU A 65 -1.12 -3.68 -10.14
N LEU A 66 -0.40 -4.78 -9.90
CA LEU A 66 -1.00 -6.07 -9.62
C LEU A 66 -1.90 -6.02 -8.38
N GLY A 67 -1.44 -5.41 -7.29
CA GLY A 67 -2.22 -5.23 -6.07
C GLY A 67 -3.51 -4.46 -6.31
N VAL A 68 -3.46 -3.36 -7.07
CA VAL A 68 -4.65 -2.55 -7.40
C VAL A 68 -5.61 -3.33 -8.30
N ILE A 69 -5.14 -4.04 -9.32
CA ILE A 69 -6.00 -4.83 -10.22
C ILE A 69 -6.72 -5.93 -9.45
N ILE A 70 -5.98 -6.70 -8.64
CA ILE A 70 -6.54 -7.78 -7.84
C ILE A 70 -7.51 -7.23 -6.78
N GLY A 71 -7.10 -6.18 -6.05
CA GLY A 71 -7.93 -5.54 -5.04
C GLY A 71 -9.22 -4.98 -5.62
N TYR A 72 -9.15 -4.34 -6.80
CA TYR A 72 -10.31 -3.85 -7.51
C TYR A 72 -11.27 -4.97 -7.94
N TRP A 73 -10.73 -6.06 -8.46
CA TRP A 73 -11.51 -7.23 -8.85
C TRP A 73 -12.21 -7.86 -7.64
N LEU A 74 -11.50 -7.97 -6.51
CA LEU A 74 -12.03 -8.54 -5.27
C LEU A 74 -13.14 -7.66 -4.67
N ALA A 75 -12.91 -6.35 -4.64
CA ALA A 75 -13.88 -5.35 -4.13
C ALA A 75 -15.18 -5.32 -4.95
N ARG A 76 -15.15 -5.73 -6.22
CA ARG A 76 -16.36 -5.86 -7.05
C ARG A 76 -17.16 -7.14 -6.76
N LYS A 77 -16.54 -8.17 -6.20
CA LYS A 77 -17.17 -9.49 -5.97
C LYS A 77 -17.62 -9.69 -4.54
N LEU A 78 -16.96 -9.07 -3.57
CA LEU A 78 -17.24 -9.23 -2.15
C LEU A 78 -17.95 -8.00 -1.57
N ALA A 79 -18.78 -8.22 -0.55
CA ALA A 79 -19.33 -7.13 0.23
C ALA A 79 -18.20 -6.39 0.99
N PRO A 80 -18.24 -5.04 1.08
CA PRO A 80 -17.21 -4.26 1.77
C PRO A 80 -16.94 -4.74 3.21
N ASP A 81 -18.00 -5.06 3.95
CA ASP A 81 -17.90 -5.51 5.35
C ASP A 81 -17.10 -6.81 5.50
N VAL A 82 -17.22 -7.72 4.53
CA VAL A 82 -16.47 -8.98 4.52
C VAL A 82 -15.00 -8.72 4.21
N LEU A 83 -14.72 -7.81 3.29
CA LEU A 83 -13.36 -7.45 2.92
C LEU A 83 -12.61 -6.79 4.08
N ASP A 84 -13.26 -5.85 4.76
CA ASP A 84 -12.68 -5.15 5.93
C ASP A 84 -12.42 -6.13 7.09
N MET A 85 -13.35 -7.05 7.36
CA MET A 85 -13.18 -8.07 8.40
C MET A 85 -12.02 -9.02 8.07
N VAL A 86 -11.93 -9.50 6.82
CA VAL A 86 -10.87 -10.41 6.39
C VAL A 86 -9.50 -9.72 6.45
N VAL A 87 -9.38 -8.49 5.96
CA VAL A 87 -8.13 -7.72 6.01
C VAL A 87 -7.71 -7.45 7.46
N GLY A 88 -8.67 -7.07 8.32
CA GLY A 88 -8.39 -6.84 9.75
C GLY A 88 -7.88 -8.09 10.47
N VAL A 89 -8.55 -9.23 10.28
CA VAL A 89 -8.12 -10.52 10.87
C VAL A 89 -6.77 -10.94 10.32
N LEU A 90 -6.55 -10.83 9.01
CA LEU A 90 -5.28 -11.17 8.38
C LEU A 90 -4.13 -10.33 8.96
N LEU A 91 -4.32 -9.03 9.11
CA LEU A 91 -3.31 -8.14 9.71
C LEU A 91 -3.03 -8.49 11.16
N LEU A 92 -4.04 -8.82 11.97
CA LEU A 92 -3.84 -9.25 13.36
C LEU A 92 -3.08 -10.57 13.45
N VAL A 93 -3.37 -11.53 12.56
CA VAL A 93 -2.65 -12.80 12.50
C VAL A 93 -1.20 -12.58 12.12
N ILE A 94 -0.93 -11.79 11.06
CA ILE A 94 0.44 -11.45 10.65
C ILE A 94 1.19 -10.74 11.78
N ALA A 95 0.56 -9.75 12.43
CA ALA A 95 1.17 -9.04 13.55
C ALA A 95 1.50 -9.99 14.71
N GLY A 96 0.58 -10.89 15.07
CA GLY A 96 0.78 -11.90 16.10
C GLY A 96 1.92 -12.86 15.77
N LEU A 97 1.98 -13.37 14.54
CA LEU A 97 3.05 -14.24 14.06
C LEU A 97 4.41 -13.53 14.12
N LEU A 98 4.48 -12.28 13.65
CA LEU A 98 5.71 -11.48 13.70
C LEU A 98 6.19 -11.24 15.14
N ILE A 99 5.27 -11.05 16.09
CA ILE A 99 5.61 -10.91 17.51
C ILE A 99 6.15 -12.24 18.06
N VAL A 100 5.55 -13.36 17.70
CA VAL A 100 6.04 -14.70 18.11
C VAL A 100 7.44 -14.95 17.55
N ASP A 101 7.66 -14.70 16.26
CA ASP A 101 8.97 -14.85 15.60
C ASP A 101 10.02 -13.91 16.21
N MET A 102 9.62 -12.74 16.71
CA MET A 102 10.52 -11.84 17.44
C MET A 102 10.86 -12.34 18.86
N LEU A 103 9.97 -13.11 19.50
CA LEU A 103 10.13 -13.58 20.88
C LEU A 103 10.74 -14.99 20.96
N ALA A 104 10.60 -15.80 19.91
CA ALA A 104 11.19 -17.12 19.75
C ALA A 104 12.45 -17.00 18.87
N PRO A 105 13.66 -16.94 19.46
CA PRO A 105 14.92 -16.79 18.72
C PRO A 105 15.25 -17.99 17.82
#